data_AF-A0A060X3A7-F1
#
_entry.id   AF-A0A060X3A7-F1
#
_cell.length_a   1.000
_cell.length_b   1.000
_cell.length_c   1.000
_cell.angle_alpha   90.00
_cell.angle_beta   90.00
_cell.angle_gamma   90.00
#
_symmetry.space_group_name_H-M   'P 1'
#
loop_
_entity.id
_entity.type
_entity.pdbx_description
1 polymer ?
#
loop_
_entity_poly.entity_id
_entity_poly.type
_entity_poly.pdbx_seq_one_letter_code
_entity_poly.pdbx_strand_id
1 'polypeptide(L)'
;MNRNKREKEFYSLDVGDSTFTVLKRYQNLRPIGSGAQGIVCSAYDHNLERNVAIKKLSRPFQNQTHAKRAYRELVLMKCVNHKNIIGLLNVFTPQKTLEEFQDV
;
A
#
# COMPACT_ATOMS: atom_id res chain seq x y z
N MET A 1 17.57 9.30 -13.75
CA MET A 1 17.03 7.94 -13.49
C MET A 1 16.13 7.54 -14.65
N ASN A 2 16.36 6.36 -15.23
CA ASN A 2 15.81 5.95 -16.53
C ASN A 2 14.30 5.62 -16.44
N ARG A 3 13.45 6.33 -17.20
CA ARG A 3 11.97 6.29 -17.14
C ARG A 3 11.36 4.88 -17.30
N ASN A 4 12.03 3.98 -18.04
CA ASN A 4 11.52 2.65 -18.38
C ASN A 4 11.65 1.57 -17.29
N LYS A 5 12.34 1.84 -16.17
CA LYS A 5 12.61 0.80 -15.16
C LYS A 5 11.43 0.58 -14.19
N ARG A 6 10.67 1.62 -13.84
CA ARG A 6 9.56 1.53 -12.85
C ARG A 6 8.29 0.86 -13.37
N GLU A 7 7.94 1.01 -14.65
CA GLU A 7 6.79 0.28 -15.23
C GLU A 7 6.99 -1.24 -15.18
N LYS A 8 8.25 -1.71 -15.17
CA LYS A 8 8.57 -3.12 -15.01
C LYS A 8 8.41 -3.62 -13.57
N GLU A 9 8.26 -2.74 -12.57
CA GLU A 9 8.27 -3.12 -11.16
C GLU A 9 6.87 -3.37 -10.57
N PHE A 10 5.81 -2.87 -11.19
CA PHE A 10 4.43 -3.02 -10.72
C PHE A 10 3.61 -3.96 -11.61
N TYR A 11 2.53 -4.48 -11.06
CA TYR A 11 1.45 -5.14 -11.80
C TYR A 11 0.12 -4.87 -11.10
N SER A 12 -0.98 -5.06 -11.83
CA SER A 12 -2.33 -4.79 -11.34
C SER A 12 -3.16 -6.07 -11.28
N LEU A 13 -4.02 -6.17 -10.28
CA LEU A 13 -5.06 -7.18 -10.18
C LEU A 13 -6.32 -6.59 -9.57
N ASP A 14 -7.49 -7.12 -9.94
CA ASP A 14 -8.75 -6.72 -9.33
C ASP A 14 -9.03 -7.56 -8.08
N VAL A 15 -9.34 -6.88 -6.99
CA VAL A 15 -9.68 -7.46 -5.68
C VAL A 15 -11.04 -6.91 -5.27
N GLY A 16 -12.09 -7.69 -5.53
CA GLY A 16 -13.46 -7.19 -5.41
C GLY A 16 -13.67 -5.99 -6.34
N ASP A 17 -14.22 -4.89 -5.81
CA ASP A 17 -14.50 -3.67 -6.58
C ASP A 17 -13.30 -2.70 -6.65
N SER A 18 -12.08 -3.18 -6.35
CA SER A 18 -10.88 -2.33 -6.33
C SER A 18 -9.69 -2.95 -7.03
N THR A 19 -9.04 -2.18 -7.89
CA THR A 19 -7.78 -2.57 -8.54
C THR A 19 -6.59 -2.33 -7.61
N PHE A 20 -5.82 -3.36 -7.31
CA PHE A 20 -4.56 -3.30 -6.58
C PHE A 20 -3.39 -3.23 -7.56
N THR A 21 -2.66 -2.12 -7.55
CA THR A 21 -1.39 -1.99 -8.28
C THR A 21 -0.23 -2.11 -7.28
N VAL A 22 0.50 -3.21 -7.32
CA VAL A 22 1.53 -3.55 -6.32
C VAL A 22 2.86 -3.91 -6.96
N LEU A 23 3.94 -3.86 -6.17
CA LEU A 23 5.26 -4.32 -6.61
C LEU A 23 5.25 -5.82 -6.92
N LYS A 24 5.93 -6.25 -7.98
CA LYS A 24 6.03 -7.66 -8.42
C LYS A 24 6.63 -8.61 -7.38
N ARG A 25 7.33 -8.10 -6.35
CA ARG A 25 7.80 -8.92 -5.22
C ARG A 25 6.66 -9.52 -4.39
N TYR A 26 5.48 -8.90 -4.43
CA TYR A 26 4.29 -9.34 -3.72
C TYR A 26 3.45 -10.19 -4.65
N GLN A 27 3.29 -11.47 -4.33
CA GLN A 27 2.58 -12.45 -5.16
C GLN A 27 1.43 -13.10 -4.39
N ASN A 28 0.53 -13.77 -5.11
CA ASN A 28 -0.60 -14.50 -4.54
C ASN A 28 -1.49 -13.63 -3.65
N LEU A 29 -1.84 -12.42 -4.12
CA LEU A 29 -2.71 -11.52 -3.37
C LEU A 29 -4.06 -12.18 -3.13
N ARG A 30 -4.50 -12.17 -1.86
CA ARG A 30 -5.83 -12.64 -1.45
C ARG A 30 -6.45 -11.61 -0.52
N PRO A 31 -7.70 -11.18 -0.74
CA PRO A 31 -8.39 -10.27 0.18
C PRO A 31 -8.56 -10.95 1.55
N ILE A 32 -8.22 -10.22 2.61
CA ILE A 32 -8.38 -10.69 4.00
C ILE A 32 -9.23 -9.74 4.85
N GLY A 33 -9.52 -8.53 4.37
CA GLY A 33 -10.41 -7.61 5.05
C GLY A 33 -10.70 -6.35 4.23
N SER A 34 -11.84 -5.73 4.48
CA SER A 34 -12.24 -4.45 3.91
C SER A 34 -12.83 -3.57 5.00
N GLY A 35 -12.64 -2.26 4.89
CA GLY A 35 -13.19 -1.30 5.83
C GLY A 35 -13.16 0.12 5.29
N ALA A 36 -13.64 1.06 6.11
CA ALA A 36 -13.80 2.47 5.69
C ALA A 36 -12.50 3.14 5.20
N GLN A 37 -11.34 2.64 5.62
CA GLN A 37 -10.04 3.25 5.30
C GLN A 37 -9.31 2.55 4.15
N GLY A 38 -9.82 1.42 3.66
CA GLY A 38 -9.06 0.62 2.71
C GLY A 38 -9.43 -0.86 2.66
N ILE A 39 -8.75 -1.55 1.74
CA ILE A 39 -8.81 -3.00 1.57
C ILE A 39 -7.46 -3.57 1.97
N VAL A 40 -7.47 -4.71 2.65
CA VAL A 40 -6.28 -5.44 3.07
C VAL A 40 -6.20 -6.77 2.33
N CYS A 41 -5.07 -7.03 1.71
CA CYS A 41 -4.73 -8.33 1.13
C CYS A 41 -3.59 -8.99 1.89
N SER A 42 -3.62 -10.32 2.04
CA SER A 42 -2.41 -11.10 2.28
C SER A 42 -1.65 -11.27 0.96
N ALA A 43 -0.33 -11.23 0.99
CA ALA A 43 0.53 -11.57 -0.13
C ALA A 43 1.78 -12.30 0.35
N TYR A 44 2.42 -13.07 -0.51
CA TYR A 44 3.75 -13.61 -0.27
C TYR A 44 4.80 -12.62 -0.77
N ASP A 45 5.73 -12.22 0.10
CA ASP A 45 6.85 -11.36 -0.26
C ASP A 45 8.09 -12.20 -0.59
N HIS A 46 8.44 -12.28 -1.88
CA HIS A 46 9.57 -13.09 -2.33
C HIS A 46 10.95 -12.60 -1.86
N ASN A 47 11.08 -11.34 -1.46
CA ASN A 47 12.36 -10.82 -0.97
C ASN A 47 12.56 -11.08 0.52
N LEU A 48 11.47 -11.21 1.29
CA LEU A 48 11.52 -11.51 2.74
C LEU A 48 11.16 -12.97 3.05
N GLU A 49 10.77 -13.74 2.04
CA GLU A 49 10.34 -15.14 2.12
C GLU A 49 9.27 -15.38 3.19
N ARG A 50 8.27 -14.49 3.26
CA ARG A 50 7.20 -14.56 4.25
C ARG A 50 5.90 -13.95 3.75
N ASN A 51 4.80 -14.37 4.36
CA ASN A 51 3.52 -13.72 4.19
C ASN A 51 3.53 -12.32 4.83
N VAL A 52 2.90 -11.37 4.14
CA VAL A 52 2.72 -9.98 4.55
C VAL A 52 1.28 -9.54 4.34
N ALA A 53 0.87 -8.51 5.08
CA ALA A 53 -0.39 -7.81 4.83
C ALA A 53 -0.12 -6.51 4.06
N ILE A 54 -0.90 -6.25 3.02
CA ILE A 54 -0.85 -5.04 2.20
C ILE A 54 -2.19 -4.33 2.33
N LYS A 55 -2.20 -3.15 2.98
CA LYS A 55 -3.37 -2.27 3.10
C LYS A 55 -3.31 -1.21 2.00
N LYS A 56 -4.25 -1.24 1.05
CA LYS A 56 -4.48 -0.14 0.11
C LYS A 56 -5.35 0.91 0.80
N LEU A 57 -4.86 2.14 0.90
CA LEU A 57 -5.64 3.25 1.46
C LEU A 57 -6.68 3.73 0.44
N SER A 58 -7.95 3.84 0.86
CA SER A 58 -9.03 4.35 0.01
C SER A 58 -9.19 5.86 0.19
N ARG A 59 -9.01 6.62 -0.90
CA ARG A 59 -9.16 8.09 -0.94
C ARG A 59 -8.58 8.83 0.28
N PRO A 60 -7.29 8.59 0.63
CA PRO A 60 -6.67 9.21 1.79
C PRO A 60 -6.67 10.75 1.74
N PHE A 61 -6.83 11.39 0.57
CA PHE A 61 -6.80 12.85 0.42
C PHE A 61 -8.17 13.48 0.16
N GLN A 62 -9.26 12.73 0.29
CA GLN A 62 -10.63 13.22 0.05
C GLN A 62 -10.98 14.47 0.87
N ASN A 63 -10.48 14.55 2.10
CA ASN A 63 -10.65 15.71 2.98
C ASN A 63 -9.49 15.81 3.98
N GLN A 64 -9.40 16.95 4.67
CA GLN A 64 -8.33 17.23 5.64
C GLN A 64 -8.26 16.20 6.77
N THR A 65 -9.41 15.69 7.22
CA THR A 65 -9.47 14.67 8.29
C THR A 65 -8.88 13.34 7.82
N HIS A 66 -9.24 12.88 6.62
CA HIS A 66 -8.67 11.66 6.02
C HIS A 66 -7.17 11.81 5.79
N ALA A 67 -6.73 12.95 5.22
CA ALA A 67 -5.32 13.20 4.93
C ALA A 67 -4.48 13.22 6.22
N LYS A 68 -4.96 13.94 7.24
CA LYS A 68 -4.29 14.01 8.55
C LYS A 68 -4.23 12.63 9.23
N ARG A 69 -5.29 11.83 9.10
CA ARG A 69 -5.32 10.46 9.64
C ARG A 69 -4.29 9.56 8.93
N ALA A 70 -4.29 9.52 7.59
CA ALA A 70 -3.35 8.73 6.81
C ALA A 70 -1.89 9.11 7.11
N TYR A 71 -1.60 10.41 7.18
CA TYR A 71 -0.27 10.91 7.54
C TYR A 71 0.15 10.47 8.95
N ARG A 72 -0.73 10.64 9.95
CA ARG A 72 -0.44 10.21 11.33
C ARG A 72 -0.21 8.71 11.43
N GLU A 73 -1.00 7.89 10.74
CA GLU A 73 -0.80 6.42 10.70
C GLU A 73 0.60 6.09 10.19
N LEU A 74 1.03 6.68 9.06
CA LEU A 74 2.36 6.46 8.50
C LEU A 74 3.49 6.90 9.44
N VAL A 75 3.38 8.10 10.02
CA VAL A 75 4.40 8.63 10.95
C VAL A 75 4.50 7.74 12.20
N LEU A 76 3.37 7.38 12.81
CA LEU A 76 3.36 6.53 14.00
C LEU A 76 3.96 5.16 13.71
N MET A 77 3.57 4.51 12.60
CA MET A 77 4.13 3.20 12.23
C MET A 77 5.62 3.27 11.88
N LYS A 78 6.14 4.43 11.45
CA LYS A 78 7.56 4.61 11.17
C LYS A 78 8.40 4.81 12.44
N CYS A 79 7.84 5.46 13.46
CA CYS A 79 8.54 5.80 14.69
C CYS A 79 8.48 4.70 15.77
N VAL A 80 7.51 3.79 15.70
CA VAL A 80 7.34 2.73 16.70
C VAL A 80 8.02 1.45 16.24
N ASN A 81 8.87 0.88 17.10
CA ASN A 81 9.50 -0.42 16.89
C ASN A 81 9.34 -1.29 18.13
N HIS A 82 8.24 -2.04 18.21
CA HIS A 82 7.94 -2.89 19.36
C HIS A 82 7.17 -4.14 18.92
N LYS A 83 7.51 -5.31 19.46
CA LYS A 83 6.93 -6.61 19.03
C LYS A 83 5.41 -6.73 19.16
N ASN A 84 4.80 -5.95 20.05
CA ASN A 84 3.35 -5.93 20.30
C ASN A 84 2.62 -4.78 19.56
N ILE A 85 3.33 -4.03 18.71
CA ILE A 85 2.75 -2.97 17.88
C ILE A 85 3.05 -3.31 16.43
N ILE A 86 2.06 -3.15 15.55
CA ILE A 86 2.24 -3.46 14.13
C ILE A 86 3.32 -2.56 13.50
N GLY A 87 4.26 -3.18 12.79
CA GLY A 87 5.37 -2.49 12.13
C GLY A 87 5.13 -2.25 10.65
N LEU A 88 5.74 -1.19 10.11
CA LEU A 88 5.75 -0.89 8.68
C LEU A 88 6.96 -1.55 8.01
N LEU A 89 6.73 -2.56 7.16
CA LEU A 89 7.80 -3.22 6.38
C LEU A 89 8.17 -2.46 5.12
N ASN A 90 7.18 -1.88 4.43
CA ASN A 90 7.35 -1.13 3.19
C ASN A 90 6.17 -0.16 3.01
N VAL A 91 6.39 0.92 2.26
CA VAL A 91 5.35 1.85 1.78
C VAL A 91 5.68 2.27 0.37
N PHE A 92 4.69 2.26 -0.52
CA PHE A 92 4.89 2.60 -1.93
C PHE A 92 3.63 3.22 -2.52
N THR A 93 3.80 3.90 -3.65
CA THR A 93 2.74 4.39 -4.53
C THR A 93 3.09 3.92 -5.96
N PRO A 94 2.11 3.45 -6.74
CA PRO A 94 2.33 3.13 -8.16
C PRO A 94 2.46 4.38 -9.05
N GLN A 95 2.02 5.54 -8.59
CA GLN A 95 2.13 6.81 -9.33
C GLN A 95 3.58 7.30 -9.41
N LYS A 96 3.95 7.92 -10.53
CA LYS A 96 5.35 8.32 -10.78
C LYS A 96 5.64 9.73 -10.29
N THR A 97 4.63 10.60 -10.32
CA THR A 97 4.74 12.01 -9.96
C THR A 97 3.62 12.42 -9.01
N LEU A 98 3.78 13.59 -8.39
CA LEU A 98 2.76 14.15 -7.51
C LEU A 98 1.50 14.57 -8.28
N GLU A 99 1.65 15.00 -9.53
CA GLU A 99 0.55 15.41 -10.39
C GLU A 99 -0.33 14.23 -10.82
N GLU A 100 0.25 13.03 -10.95
CA GLU A 100 -0.47 11.78 -11.23
C GLU A 100 -1.21 11.23 -9.99
N PHE A 101 -0.91 11.77 -8.80
CA PHE A 101 -1.39 11.27 -7.53
C PHE A 101 -2.82 11.76 -7.23
N GLN A 102 -3.78 11.18 -7.93
CA GLN A 102 -5.21 11.52 -7.89
C GLN A 102 -6.01 10.67 -6.89
N ASP A 103 -5.51 10.52 -5.66
CA ASP A 103 -6.16 9.75 -4.59
C ASP A 103 -7.11 10.62 -3.71
N VAL A 104 -7.88 11.50 -4.37
CA VAL A 104 -8.90 12.40 -3.78
C VAL A 104 -10.29 11.78 -3.90
#